data_AF-A0A9N9IV89-F1
#
_entry.id   AF-A0A9N9IV89-F1
#
_cell.length_a   1.000
_cell.length_b   1.000
_cell.length_c   1.000
_cell.angle_alpha   90.00
_cell.angle_beta   90.00
_cell.angle_gamma   90.00
#
_symmetry.space_group_name_H-M   'P 1'
#
loop_
_entity.id
_entity.type
_entity.pdbx_description
1 polymer ?
#
loop_
_entity_poly.entity_id
_entity_poly.type
_entity_poly.pdbx_seq_one_letter_code
_entity_poly.pdbx_strand_id
1 'polypeptide(L)'
;SKRAVKLKLQQRSNNLGGGIYRVQENSLPRSEVTDDSSIHQQLVAAQKSIFEAELIDQVIREARSMPSVTLVENEIFIRIYQNVDLTIQWDNIETTEESPSTSNTWTAAVEADNFNMTISPESSTCTVLKLAMELMVRRYHRRHLLKQQERMLHGTKGPIREINHAQILSHLIHLLKYHFFCDHIREIVNASTKALRNGGIPVQIHFISNMAKGKDFVEDVWKKIGNDKVPLFMGMIIITIDRRRSLRFTLESPASVTVHLTHTDIKTRDLTKFQDLLSREINLFLLKIVHEQLNYLTGLDNVLYGNSTWLLDPAMMAIYKDVPPVLTNSEVKWPKALWRRPVKILIVNEHPSPDNLTLKVEA
;
A
#
# COMPACT_ATOMS: atom_id res chain seq x y z
N SER A 1 -10.15 33.87 -19.45
CA SER A 1 -9.13 33.04 -18.77
C SER A 1 -9.60 31.60 -18.64
N LYS A 2 -9.35 30.81 -19.69
CA LYS A 2 -9.40 29.34 -19.59
C LYS A 2 -8.32 28.87 -18.60
N ARG A 3 -8.71 28.12 -17.56
CA ARG A 3 -7.77 27.54 -16.57
C ARG A 3 -7.83 26.03 -16.65
N ALA A 4 -6.68 25.38 -16.70
CA ALA A 4 -6.60 23.92 -16.69
C ALA A 4 -5.90 23.43 -15.43
N VAL A 5 -6.45 22.38 -14.83
CA VAL A 5 -5.83 21.69 -13.69
C VAL A 5 -4.76 20.72 -14.19
N LYS A 6 -3.54 20.89 -13.67
CA LYS A 6 -2.39 20.00 -13.81
C LYS A 6 -2.07 19.36 -12.45
N LEU A 7 -1.86 18.06 -12.47
CA LEU A 7 -1.52 17.23 -11.32
C LEU A 7 -0.13 16.66 -11.56
N LYS A 8 0.74 16.80 -10.57
CA LYS A 8 2.10 16.27 -10.56
C LYS A 8 2.30 15.45 -9.30
N LEU A 9 2.57 14.16 -9.46
CA LEU A 9 2.93 13.25 -8.37
C LEU A 9 4.43 12.99 -8.44
N GLN A 10 5.16 13.40 -7.41
CA GLN A 10 6.61 13.27 -7.33
C GLN A 10 6.99 12.29 -6.23
N GLN A 11 7.71 11.24 -6.61
CA GLN A 11 8.29 10.27 -5.69
C GLN A 11 9.81 10.42 -5.68
N ARG A 12 10.39 10.70 -4.51
CA ARG A 12 11.85 10.78 -4.32
C ARG A 12 12.39 9.39 -4.01
N SER A 13 13.36 8.92 -4.79
CA SER A 13 14.09 7.70 -4.47
C SER A 13 15.03 7.94 -3.28
N ASN A 14 15.08 7.00 -2.34
CA ASN A 14 15.99 7.05 -1.19
C ASN A 14 17.44 6.64 -1.52
N ASN A 15 17.77 6.36 -2.79
CA ASN A 15 19.12 5.96 -3.15
C ASN A 15 20.10 7.11 -2.91
N LEU A 16 21.10 6.86 -2.06
CA LEU A 16 22.12 7.80 -1.57
C LEU A 16 23.04 8.41 -2.66
N GLY A 17 22.84 8.09 -3.94
CA GLY A 17 23.63 8.59 -5.06
C GLY A 17 22.75 9.13 -6.17
N GLY A 18 22.52 10.45 -6.16
CA GLY A 18 21.72 11.15 -7.17
C GLY A 18 20.22 10.96 -6.99
N GLY A 19 19.52 12.00 -6.55
CA GLY A 19 18.07 11.97 -6.35
C GLY A 19 17.31 11.82 -7.66
N ILE A 20 17.13 10.58 -8.12
CA ILE A 20 16.23 10.30 -9.23
C ILE A 20 14.81 10.48 -8.70
N TYR A 21 14.11 11.47 -9.27
CA TYR A 21 12.70 11.71 -9.00
C TYR A 21 11.87 10.97 -10.04
N ARG A 22 10.99 10.09 -9.59
CA ARG A 22 9.93 9.58 -10.46
C ARG A 22 8.81 10.61 -10.43
N VAL A 23 8.62 11.31 -11.54
CA VAL A 23 7.57 12.30 -11.71
C VAL A 23 6.50 11.71 -12.62
N GLN A 24 5.25 11.78 -12.19
CA GLN A 24 4.09 11.52 -13.05
C GLN A 24 3.30 12.81 -13.18
N GLU A 25 2.90 13.14 -14.40
CA GLU A 25 2.04 14.29 -14.70
C GLU A 25 0.85 13.83 -15.52
N ASN A 26 -0.32 14.43 -15.33
CA ASN A 26 -1.41 14.18 -16.26
C ASN A 26 -1.12 14.88 -17.57
N SER A 27 -1.43 14.21 -18.68
CA SER A 27 -1.52 14.88 -19.97
C SER A 27 -2.57 15.99 -19.84
N LEU A 28 -2.16 17.24 -20.02
CA LEU A 28 -3.11 18.29 -20.32
C LEU A 28 -3.87 17.84 -21.57
N PRO A 29 -5.21 17.86 -21.58
CA PRO A 29 -5.94 17.63 -22.81
C PRO A 29 -5.44 18.69 -23.78
N ARG A 30 -4.64 18.27 -24.76
CA ARG A 30 -4.17 19.15 -25.82
C ARG A 30 -5.45 19.74 -26.39
N SER A 31 -5.60 21.06 -26.28
CA SER A 31 -6.72 21.74 -26.91
C SER A 31 -6.52 21.45 -28.38
N GLU A 32 -7.22 20.44 -28.90
CA GLU A 32 -7.27 20.21 -30.33
C GLU A 32 -7.76 21.54 -30.90
N VAL A 33 -6.90 22.18 -31.69
CA VAL A 33 -7.26 23.37 -32.46
C VAL A 33 -8.22 22.85 -33.52
N THR A 34 -9.45 22.57 -33.11
CA THR A 34 -10.55 22.31 -34.01
C THR A 34 -10.96 23.66 -34.56
N ASP A 35 -10.85 23.85 -35.87
CA ASP A 35 -11.27 25.07 -36.55
C ASP A 35 -12.58 25.59 -35.96
N ASP A 36 -12.50 26.77 -35.33
CA ASP A 36 -13.44 27.40 -34.37
C ASP A 36 -14.88 27.66 -34.87
N SER A 37 -15.31 27.03 -35.96
CA SER A 37 -16.50 27.42 -36.71
C SER A 37 -17.82 26.84 -36.19
N SER A 38 -17.80 25.87 -35.26
CA SER A 38 -19.03 25.29 -34.72
C SER A 38 -19.38 25.86 -33.35
N ILE A 39 -20.51 26.58 -33.25
CA ILE A 39 -21.11 27.08 -32.00
C ILE A 39 -21.19 25.97 -30.94
N HIS A 40 -21.41 24.72 -31.35
CA HIS A 40 -21.45 23.58 -30.45
C HIS A 40 -20.11 23.33 -29.73
N GLN A 41 -18.98 23.41 -30.45
CA GLN A 41 -17.66 23.26 -29.85
C GLN A 41 -17.34 24.39 -28.88
N GLN A 42 -17.71 25.63 -29.23
CA GLN A 42 -17.56 26.78 -28.33
C GLN A 42 -18.37 26.60 -27.04
N LEU A 43 -19.60 26.09 -27.14
CA LEU A 43 -20.44 25.81 -25.96
C LEU A 43 -19.84 24.70 -25.09
N VAL A 44 -19.37 23.60 -25.68
CA VAL A 44 -18.72 22.50 -24.95
C VAL A 44 -17.44 22.98 -24.26
N ALA A 45 -16.63 23.79 -24.94
CA ALA A 45 -15.43 24.39 -24.37
C ALA A 45 -15.76 25.35 -23.21
N ALA A 46 -16.78 26.17 -23.35
CA ALA A 46 -17.26 27.07 -22.29
C ALA A 46 -17.75 26.29 -21.06
N GLN A 47 -18.57 25.25 -21.27
CA GLN A 47 -19.03 24.37 -20.18
C GLN A 47 -17.88 23.70 -19.46
N LYS A 48 -16.90 23.17 -20.20
CA LYS A 48 -15.69 22.57 -19.62
C LYS A 48 -14.89 23.59 -18.80
N SER A 49 -14.70 24.81 -19.30
CA SER A 49 -13.98 25.86 -18.59
C SER A 49 -14.68 26.28 -17.30
N ILE A 50 -16.01 26.37 -17.29
CA ILE A 50 -16.79 26.68 -16.09
C ILE A 50 -16.61 25.56 -15.05
N PHE A 51 -16.70 24.31 -15.52
CA PHE A 51 -16.54 23.14 -14.66
C PHE A 51 -15.13 23.03 -14.08
N GLU A 52 -14.08 23.31 -14.85
CA GLU A 52 -12.70 23.33 -14.36
C GLU A 52 -12.49 24.46 -13.33
N ALA A 53 -13.06 25.65 -13.56
CA ALA A 53 -13.00 26.75 -12.59
C ALA A 53 -13.70 26.39 -11.27
N GLU A 54 -14.85 25.71 -11.34
CA GLU A 54 -15.57 25.24 -10.17
C GLU A 54 -14.80 24.14 -9.42
N LEU A 55 -14.18 23.19 -10.14
CA LEU A 55 -13.30 22.21 -9.53
C LEU A 55 -12.17 22.87 -8.74
N ILE A 56 -11.51 23.88 -9.33
CA ILE A 56 -10.43 24.64 -8.67
C ILE A 56 -10.96 25.34 -7.41
N ASP A 57 -12.11 26.01 -7.47
CA ASP A 57 -12.70 26.68 -6.31
C ASP A 57 -13.00 25.70 -5.17
N GLN A 58 -13.59 24.54 -5.48
CA GLN A 58 -13.87 23.50 -4.49
C GLN A 58 -12.59 22.97 -3.84
N VAL A 59 -11.56 22.68 -4.64
CA VAL A 59 -10.27 22.17 -4.15
C VAL A 59 -9.55 23.21 -3.29
N ILE A 60 -9.52 24.48 -3.70
CA ILE A 60 -8.92 25.56 -2.90
C ILE A 60 -9.67 25.74 -1.58
N ARG A 61 -11.01 25.73 -1.62
CA ARG A 61 -11.86 25.88 -0.44
C ARG A 61 -11.62 24.77 0.57
N GLU A 62 -11.53 23.52 0.10
CA GLU A 62 -11.19 22.38 0.95
C GLU A 62 -9.75 22.47 1.46
N ALA A 63 -8.77 22.76 0.60
CA ALA A 63 -7.37 22.89 0.97
C ALA A 63 -7.15 23.90 2.11
N ARG A 64 -7.86 25.04 2.09
CA ARG A 64 -7.81 26.06 3.17
C ARG A 64 -8.27 25.54 4.53
N SER A 65 -9.10 24.50 4.56
CA SER A 65 -9.57 23.87 5.79
C SER A 65 -8.63 22.76 6.30
N MET A 66 -7.65 22.35 5.49
CA MET A 66 -6.77 21.22 5.81
C MET A 66 -5.42 21.71 6.36
N PRO A 67 -5.01 21.30 7.59
CA PRO A 67 -3.76 21.75 8.19
C PRO A 67 -2.50 21.16 7.53
N SER A 68 -2.63 20.05 6.80
CA SER A 68 -1.51 19.34 6.17
C SER A 68 -1.22 19.80 4.74
N VAL A 69 -1.91 20.83 4.26
CA VAL A 69 -1.88 21.28 2.87
C VAL A 69 -1.29 22.69 2.82
N THR A 70 -0.30 22.88 1.97
CA THR A 70 0.32 24.20 1.74
C THR A 70 -0.16 24.76 0.42
N LEU A 71 -0.77 25.94 0.47
CA LEU A 71 -1.30 26.67 -0.69
C LEU A 71 -0.33 27.80 -1.03
N VAL A 72 0.15 27.84 -2.28
CA VAL A 72 1.05 28.87 -2.80
C VAL A 72 0.47 29.38 -4.11
N GLU A 73 -0.07 30.61 -4.12
CA GLU A 73 -0.66 31.27 -5.31
C GLU A 73 -1.52 30.37 -6.22
N ASN A 74 -0.90 29.71 -7.21
CA ASN A 74 -1.53 28.84 -8.20
C ASN A 74 -1.25 27.33 -8.01
N GLU A 75 -0.74 26.96 -6.84
CA GLU A 75 -0.27 25.61 -6.54
C GLU A 75 -0.72 25.15 -5.15
N ILE A 76 -1.09 23.88 -5.07
CA ILE A 76 -1.36 23.18 -3.82
C ILE A 76 -0.36 22.05 -3.67
N PHE A 77 0.43 22.10 -2.60
CA PHE A 77 1.40 21.09 -2.24
C PHE A 77 0.88 20.24 -1.09
N ILE A 78 0.96 18.92 -1.26
CA ILE A 78 0.42 17.96 -0.31
C ILE A 78 1.42 16.83 -0.13
N ARG A 79 1.90 16.67 1.10
CA ARG A 79 2.71 15.51 1.45
C ARG A 79 1.82 14.30 1.65
N ILE A 80 1.87 13.37 0.71
CA ILE A 80 1.06 12.15 0.74
C ILE A 80 1.73 11.13 1.66
N TYR A 81 2.98 10.81 1.41
CA TYR A 81 3.71 9.77 2.12
C TYR A 81 5.17 10.18 2.34
N GLN A 82 5.98 9.31 2.96
CA GLN A 82 7.42 9.52 2.99
C GLN A 82 7.93 9.58 1.56
N ASN A 83 8.57 10.69 1.19
CA ASN A 83 9.12 10.92 -0.15
C ASN A 83 8.10 10.96 -1.28
N VAL A 84 6.81 11.13 -1.00
CA VAL A 84 5.79 11.26 -2.03
C VAL A 84 5.00 12.54 -1.81
N ASP A 85 5.11 13.44 -2.77
CA ASP A 85 4.48 14.74 -2.79
C ASP A 85 3.48 14.81 -3.96
N LEU A 86 2.27 15.28 -3.71
CA LEU A 86 1.27 15.60 -4.72
C LEU A 86 1.21 17.12 -4.86
N THR A 87 1.39 17.60 -6.09
CA THR A 87 1.30 19.02 -6.45
C THR A 87 0.14 19.20 -7.43
N ILE A 88 -0.77 20.13 -7.12
CA ILE A 88 -1.90 20.51 -7.97
C ILE A 88 -1.63 21.93 -8.43
N GLN A 89 -1.41 22.13 -9.72
CA GLN A 89 -1.16 23.43 -10.34
C GLN A 89 -2.35 23.80 -11.22
N TRP A 90 -2.63 25.08 -11.37
CA TRP A 90 -3.57 25.57 -12.38
C TRP A 90 -3.00 26.79 -13.10
N ASP A 91 -2.94 26.70 -14.42
CA ASP A 91 -2.40 27.78 -15.27
C ASP A 91 -3.50 28.37 -16.17
N ASN A 92 -3.35 29.66 -16.46
CA ASN A 92 -4.16 30.34 -17.47
C ASN A 92 -3.63 29.94 -18.86
N ILE A 93 -4.44 29.22 -19.64
CA ILE A 93 -4.09 28.72 -20.97
C ILE A 93 -3.77 29.89 -21.93
N GLU A 94 -4.38 31.06 -21.71
CA GLU A 94 -4.24 32.25 -22.58
C GLU A 94 -2.87 32.95 -22.47
N THR A 95 -2.09 32.70 -21.42
CA THR A 95 -0.78 33.38 -21.20
C THR A 95 0.41 32.48 -21.49
N THR A 96 0.17 31.22 -21.88
CA THR A 96 1.23 30.33 -22.37
C THR A 96 1.46 30.60 -23.85
N GLU A 97 1.70 31.87 -24.21
CA GLU A 97 2.39 32.15 -25.46
C GLU A 97 3.77 31.54 -25.33
N GLU A 98 4.14 30.77 -26.34
CA GLU A 98 5.35 29.96 -26.50
C GLU A 98 6.63 30.75 -26.18
N SER A 99 6.89 31.02 -24.91
CA SER A 99 8.23 31.35 -24.46
C SER A 99 9.00 30.04 -24.56
N PRO A 100 10.00 29.89 -25.44
CA PRO A 100 10.90 28.75 -25.44
C PRO A 100 11.81 28.86 -24.21
N SER A 101 11.24 28.75 -23.01
CA SER A 101 11.97 28.59 -21.78
C SER A 101 12.52 27.16 -21.77
N THR A 102 13.71 27.01 -22.35
CA THR A 102 14.94 26.37 -21.83
C THR A 102 14.89 25.40 -20.62
N SER A 103 13.77 24.74 -20.32
CA SER A 103 13.58 23.81 -19.20
C SER A 103 12.89 22.51 -19.62
N ASN A 104 13.04 22.09 -20.88
CA ASN A 104 12.59 20.77 -21.34
C ASN A 104 13.59 19.65 -21.02
N THR A 105 14.57 19.88 -20.14
CA THR A 105 15.57 18.88 -19.69
C THR A 105 15.03 17.93 -18.61
N TRP A 106 13.75 17.54 -18.69
CA TRP A 106 13.14 16.63 -17.70
C TRP A 106 12.61 15.33 -18.33
N THR A 107 12.65 15.19 -19.66
CA THR A 107 12.08 14.01 -20.36
C THR A 107 13.06 13.26 -21.27
N ALA A 108 14.33 13.64 -21.36
CA ALA A 108 15.30 12.97 -22.23
C ALA A 108 16.49 12.40 -21.45
N ALA A 109 16.29 11.22 -20.84
CA ALA A 109 17.30 10.17 -20.64
C ALA A 109 16.82 9.20 -19.55
N VAL A 110 16.12 8.12 -19.91
CA VAL A 110 16.45 6.73 -19.54
C VAL A 110 15.66 5.83 -20.50
N GLU A 111 16.15 5.69 -21.73
CA GLU A 111 15.90 4.49 -22.52
C GLU A 111 16.99 3.46 -22.18
N ALA A 112 16.59 2.19 -22.17
CA ALA A 112 17.35 0.98 -21.80
C ALA A 112 17.44 0.69 -20.29
N ASP A 113 16.44 -0.02 -19.75
CA ASP A 113 16.62 -1.48 -19.63
C ASP A 113 15.28 -2.22 -19.41
N ASN A 114 15.13 -3.30 -20.16
CA ASN A 114 14.00 -4.23 -20.09
C ASN A 114 13.96 -4.92 -18.72
N PHE A 115 12.79 -5.04 -18.08
CA PHE A 115 12.28 -6.33 -17.57
C PHE A 115 10.83 -6.18 -17.01
N ASN A 116 9.93 -6.97 -17.62
CA ASN A 116 8.61 -7.42 -17.12
C ASN A 116 7.39 -6.48 -17.15
N MET A 117 6.79 -6.54 -18.33
CA MET A 117 5.44 -6.23 -18.76
C MET A 117 4.32 -6.88 -17.92
N THR A 118 3.53 -6.04 -17.25
CA THR A 118 2.08 -6.19 -17.07
C THR A 118 1.47 -4.78 -16.99
N ILE A 119 0.77 -4.37 -18.07
CA ILE A 119 0.11 -3.07 -18.29
C ILE A 119 1.10 -1.91 -18.55
N SER A 120 1.04 -1.33 -19.77
CA SER A 120 1.80 -0.13 -20.12
C SER A 120 1.43 1.03 -19.18
N PRO A 121 2.39 1.69 -18.50
CA PRO A 121 2.17 2.56 -17.34
C PRO A 121 1.82 4.02 -17.68
N GLU A 122 1.45 4.33 -18.92
CA GLU A 122 1.28 5.73 -19.38
C GLU A 122 -0.14 6.29 -19.22
N SER A 123 -1.09 5.53 -18.67
CA SER A 123 -2.25 6.13 -18.01
C SER A 123 -1.78 6.66 -16.66
N SER A 124 -1.23 7.88 -16.66
CA SER A 124 -0.65 8.48 -15.45
C SER A 124 -1.65 8.39 -14.29
N THR A 125 -1.19 7.98 -13.10
CA THR A 125 -2.05 7.98 -11.90
C THR A 125 -2.72 9.35 -11.73
N CYS A 126 -2.02 10.43 -12.11
CA CYS A 126 -2.53 11.78 -12.22
C CYS A 126 -3.76 11.94 -13.13
N THR A 127 -3.81 11.30 -14.31
CA THR A 127 -5.00 11.32 -15.18
C THR A 127 -6.20 10.69 -14.47
N VAL A 128 -6.00 9.53 -13.81
CA VAL A 128 -7.07 8.86 -13.05
C VAL A 128 -7.52 9.72 -11.87
N LEU A 129 -6.59 10.35 -11.15
CA LEU A 129 -6.91 11.27 -10.05
C LEU A 129 -7.70 12.49 -10.56
N LYS A 130 -7.31 13.09 -11.69
CA LYS A 130 -8.04 14.20 -12.31
C LYS A 130 -9.47 13.78 -12.64
N LEU A 131 -9.66 12.65 -13.34
CA LEU A 131 -10.99 12.14 -13.65
C LEU A 131 -11.82 11.85 -12.38
N ALA A 132 -11.19 11.31 -11.33
CA ALA A 132 -11.85 11.09 -10.05
C ALA A 132 -12.30 12.40 -9.40
N MET A 133 -11.48 13.46 -9.45
CA MET A 133 -11.83 14.80 -8.97
C MET A 133 -13.04 15.35 -9.72
N GLU A 134 -13.02 15.29 -11.05
CA GLU A 134 -14.13 15.72 -11.89
C GLU A 134 -15.42 14.95 -11.57
N LEU A 135 -15.35 13.62 -11.40
CA LEU A 135 -16.51 12.82 -11.01
C LEU A 135 -17.06 13.19 -9.63
N MET A 136 -16.19 13.50 -8.66
CA MET A 136 -16.61 13.93 -7.32
C MET A 136 -17.34 15.28 -7.36
N VAL A 137 -16.88 16.24 -8.16
CA VAL A 137 -17.57 17.53 -8.37
C VAL A 137 -18.95 17.31 -8.98
N ARG A 138 -19.06 16.56 -10.08
CA ARG A 138 -20.36 16.25 -10.71
C ARG A 138 -21.34 15.62 -9.73
N ARG A 139 -20.86 14.70 -8.89
CA ARG A 139 -21.67 14.05 -7.86
C ARG A 139 -22.10 15.04 -6.78
N TYR A 140 -21.22 15.93 -6.36
CA TYR A 140 -21.55 16.99 -5.41
C TYR A 140 -22.71 17.85 -5.94
N HIS A 141 -22.65 18.31 -7.19
CA HIS A 141 -23.75 19.05 -7.82
C HIS A 141 -25.04 18.25 -7.88
N ARG A 142 -24.97 16.98 -8.31
CA ARG A 142 -26.16 16.12 -8.36
C ARG A 142 -26.81 15.98 -6.99
N ARG A 143 -26.03 15.75 -5.94
CA ARG A 143 -26.53 15.66 -4.55
C ARG A 143 -27.13 16.99 -4.08
N HIS A 144 -26.49 18.11 -4.41
CA HIS A 144 -26.99 19.43 -4.06
C HIS A 144 -28.34 19.72 -4.75
N LEU A 145 -28.45 19.42 -6.04
CA LEU A 145 -29.68 19.56 -6.81
C LEU A 145 -30.82 18.71 -6.24
N LEU A 146 -30.55 17.44 -5.92
CA LEU A 146 -31.55 16.54 -5.32
C LEU A 146 -32.04 17.08 -3.97
N LYS A 147 -31.12 17.53 -3.11
CA LYS A 147 -31.49 18.15 -1.82
C LYS A 147 -32.31 19.42 -2.02
N GLN A 148 -31.99 20.22 -3.03
CA GLN A 148 -32.75 21.44 -3.35
C GLN A 148 -34.17 21.09 -3.82
N GLN A 149 -34.33 20.06 -4.66
CA GLN A 149 -35.63 19.56 -5.09
C GLN A 149 -36.46 19.02 -3.92
N GLU A 150 -35.85 18.21 -3.05
CA GLU A 150 -36.52 17.69 -1.85
C GLU A 150 -37.04 18.81 -0.94
N ARG A 151 -36.25 19.89 -0.77
CA ARG A 151 -36.68 21.08 0.00
C ARG A 151 -37.86 21.79 -0.64
N MET A 152 -37.87 21.93 -1.96
CA MET A 152 -38.99 22.54 -2.68
C MET A 152 -40.27 21.71 -2.54
N LEU A 153 -40.15 20.39 -2.49
CA LEU A 153 -41.29 19.49 -2.33
C LEU A 153 -41.79 19.40 -0.87
N HIS A 154 -40.90 19.38 0.12
CA HIS A 154 -41.26 19.11 1.52
C HIS A 154 -41.38 20.36 2.41
N GLY A 155 -41.17 21.56 1.86
CA GLY A 155 -41.35 22.84 2.57
C GLY A 155 -40.52 23.00 3.84
N THR A 156 -39.52 22.15 4.06
CA THR A 156 -38.84 22.03 5.35
C THR A 156 -37.78 23.11 5.47
N LYS A 157 -38.10 24.19 6.19
CA LYS A 157 -37.21 25.32 6.51
C LYS A 157 -36.24 24.99 7.66
N GLY A 158 -35.56 23.85 7.61
CA GLY A 158 -34.57 23.48 8.61
C GLY A 158 -33.30 24.33 8.48
N PRO A 159 -32.69 24.81 9.58
CA PRO A 159 -31.40 25.52 9.53
C PRO A 159 -30.33 24.57 9.00
N ILE A 160 -29.71 24.97 7.90
CA ILE A 160 -28.80 24.12 7.16
C ILE A 160 -27.43 24.17 7.85
N ARG A 161 -26.96 23.04 8.40
CA ARG A 161 -25.53 22.87 8.69
C ARG A 161 -24.83 22.53 7.38
N GLU A 162 -24.52 23.56 6.60
CA GLU A 162 -23.88 23.40 5.30
C GLU A 162 -22.40 23.07 5.46
N ILE A 163 -22.05 21.81 5.23
CA ILE A 163 -20.69 21.50 4.80
C ILE A 163 -20.58 22.08 3.38
N ASN A 164 -20.02 23.29 3.30
CA ASN A 164 -20.06 24.20 2.15
C ASN A 164 -19.12 23.83 0.98
N HIS A 165 -18.54 22.63 1.00
CA HIS A 165 -17.62 22.20 -0.04
C HIS A 165 -17.65 20.69 -0.25
N ALA A 166 -17.30 20.29 -1.47
CA ALA A 166 -17.06 18.90 -1.79
C ALA A 166 -15.76 18.44 -1.11
N GLN A 167 -15.81 17.33 -0.38
CA GLN A 167 -14.61 16.67 0.14
C GLN A 167 -13.91 15.94 -1.01
N ILE A 168 -13.18 16.64 -1.87
CA ILE A 168 -12.49 16.09 -3.04
C ILE A 168 -11.08 15.65 -2.60
N LEU A 169 -10.32 16.59 -2.06
CA LEU A 169 -8.92 16.47 -1.71
C LEU A 169 -8.70 15.46 -0.58
N SER A 170 -9.53 15.52 0.46
CA SER A 170 -9.47 14.59 1.60
C SER A 170 -9.57 13.12 1.14
N HIS A 171 -10.50 12.82 0.24
CA HIS A 171 -10.69 11.46 -0.28
C HIS A 171 -9.52 11.00 -1.14
N LEU A 172 -8.98 11.86 -2.00
CA LEU A 172 -7.80 11.53 -2.80
C LEU A 172 -6.57 11.33 -1.93
N ILE A 173 -6.37 12.18 -0.91
CA ILE A 173 -5.26 12.05 0.03
C ILE A 173 -5.35 10.72 0.75
N HIS A 174 -6.54 10.33 1.24
CA HIS A 174 -6.74 9.03 1.88
C HIS A 174 -6.47 7.87 0.92
N LEU A 175 -6.95 7.95 -0.32
CA LEU A 175 -6.73 6.93 -1.34
C LEU A 175 -5.23 6.75 -1.64
N LEU A 176 -4.51 7.86 -1.86
CA LEU A 176 -3.09 7.83 -2.17
C LEU A 176 -2.27 7.37 -0.96
N LYS A 177 -2.56 7.88 0.24
CA LYS A 177 -1.92 7.42 1.48
C LYS A 177 -2.07 5.92 1.67
N TYR A 178 -3.28 5.41 1.46
CA TYR A 178 -3.57 3.99 1.58
C TYR A 178 -2.85 3.16 0.50
N HIS A 179 -2.77 3.66 -0.74
CA HIS A 179 -2.04 3.00 -1.81
C HIS A 179 -0.54 2.84 -1.48
N PHE A 180 0.15 3.94 -1.15
CA PHE A 180 1.57 3.90 -0.79
C PHE A 180 1.82 3.12 0.51
N PHE A 181 0.90 3.18 1.47
CA PHE A 181 0.93 2.34 2.66
C PHE A 181 0.87 0.84 2.31
N CYS A 182 -0.03 0.43 1.42
CA CYS A 182 -0.12 -0.97 0.98
C CYS A 182 1.15 -1.44 0.27
N ASP A 183 1.74 -0.57 -0.56
CA ASP A 183 2.97 -0.88 -1.27
C ASP A 183 4.15 -1.06 -0.30
N HIS A 184 4.29 -0.16 0.69
CA HIS A 184 5.34 -0.28 1.71
C HIS A 184 5.14 -1.53 2.58
N ILE A 185 3.90 -1.84 2.99
CA ILE A 185 3.61 -3.09 3.70
C ILE A 185 3.97 -4.31 2.85
N ARG A 186 3.72 -4.29 1.53
CA ARG A 186 4.10 -5.36 0.61
C ARG A 186 5.61 -5.54 0.55
N GLU A 187 6.38 -4.44 0.52
CA GLU A 187 7.84 -4.48 0.57
C GLU A 187 8.34 -5.11 1.87
N ILE A 188 7.83 -4.68 3.03
CA ILE A 188 8.18 -5.24 4.34
C ILE A 188 7.88 -6.75 4.38
N VAL A 189 6.66 -7.14 3.99
CA VAL A 189 6.25 -8.56 3.97
C VAL A 189 7.12 -9.40 3.03
N ASN A 190 7.42 -8.88 1.84
CA ASN A 190 8.28 -9.57 0.89
C ASN A 190 9.72 -9.71 1.38
N ALA A 191 10.26 -8.68 2.03
CA ALA A 191 11.59 -8.68 2.62
C ALA A 191 11.68 -9.70 3.77
N SER A 192 10.75 -9.65 4.73
CA SER A 192 10.72 -10.55 5.89
C SER A 192 10.53 -12.02 5.49
N THR A 193 9.80 -12.30 4.41
CA THR A 193 9.57 -13.68 3.92
C THR A 193 10.60 -14.17 2.90
N LYS A 194 11.51 -13.30 2.44
CA LYS A 194 12.54 -13.66 1.44
C LYS A 194 13.47 -14.75 1.97
N ALA A 195 13.93 -14.62 3.22
CA ALA A 195 14.81 -15.60 3.85
C ALA A 195 14.16 -17.00 3.95
N LEU A 196 12.87 -17.07 4.31
CA LEU A 196 12.11 -18.32 4.36
C LEU A 196 12.07 -19.02 3.01
N ARG A 197 11.74 -18.26 1.95
CA ARG A 197 11.68 -18.79 0.57
C ARG A 197 13.05 -19.30 0.11
N ASN A 198 14.11 -18.55 0.41
CA ASN A 198 15.49 -18.94 0.09
C ASN A 198 15.92 -20.20 0.86
N GLY A 199 15.41 -20.37 2.09
CA GLY A 199 15.62 -21.58 2.90
C GLY A 199 14.78 -22.78 2.49
N GLY A 200 14.04 -22.71 1.36
CA GLY A 200 13.22 -23.81 0.87
C GLY A 200 11.87 -23.99 1.59
N ILE A 201 11.50 -23.08 2.50
CA ILE A 201 10.21 -23.12 3.20
C ILE A 201 9.13 -22.57 2.27
N PRO A 202 8.06 -23.34 1.96
CA PRO A 202 6.96 -22.85 1.14
C PRO A 202 6.26 -21.66 1.81
N VAL A 203 6.26 -20.49 1.16
CA VAL A 203 5.53 -19.30 1.61
C VAL A 203 4.59 -18.83 0.52
N GLN A 204 3.31 -18.67 0.85
CA GLN A 204 2.29 -18.08 -0.01
C GLN A 204 1.80 -16.78 0.62
N ILE A 205 1.73 -15.71 -0.17
CA ILE A 205 1.29 -14.39 0.29
C ILE A 205 0.10 -13.97 -0.56
N HIS A 206 -1.04 -13.75 0.08
CA HIS A 206 -2.27 -13.29 -0.56
C HIS A 206 -2.57 -11.88 -0.11
N PHE A 207 -2.56 -10.93 -1.05
CA PHE A 207 -3.03 -9.57 -0.86
C PHE A 207 -4.46 -9.46 -1.39
N ILE A 208 -5.42 -9.33 -0.48
CA ILE A 208 -6.82 -9.15 -0.80
C ILE A 208 -7.15 -7.68 -0.59
N SER A 209 -7.23 -6.92 -1.67
CA SER A 209 -7.70 -5.54 -1.62
C SER A 209 -9.20 -5.51 -1.88
N ASN A 210 -9.97 -4.86 -1.01
CA ASN A 210 -11.41 -4.68 -1.25
C ASN A 210 -11.69 -3.74 -2.45
N MET A 211 -10.66 -3.13 -3.04
CA MET A 211 -10.77 -2.35 -4.29
C MET A 211 -11.03 -3.22 -5.53
N ALA A 212 -10.81 -4.55 -5.44
CA ALA A 212 -10.91 -5.44 -6.61
C ALA A 212 -12.36 -5.66 -7.10
N LYS A 213 -13.38 -5.39 -6.28
CA LYS A 213 -14.80 -5.54 -6.65
C LYS A 213 -15.36 -4.22 -7.18
N GLY A 214 -15.02 -3.86 -8.42
CA GLY A 214 -15.23 -2.50 -8.96
C GLY A 214 -16.63 -1.90 -8.80
N LYS A 215 -17.71 -2.67 -9.00
CA LYS A 215 -19.10 -2.14 -8.93
C LYS A 215 -19.55 -1.88 -7.49
N ASP A 216 -19.39 -2.88 -6.61
CA ASP A 216 -19.77 -2.78 -5.20
C ASP A 216 -18.87 -1.80 -4.45
N PHE A 217 -17.59 -1.74 -4.82
CA PHE A 217 -16.61 -0.83 -4.25
C PHE A 217 -16.99 0.63 -4.43
N VAL A 218 -17.37 0.99 -5.66
CA VAL A 218 -17.82 2.34 -6.01
C VAL A 218 -18.99 2.67 -5.07
N GLU A 219 -20.06 1.88 -5.05
CA GLU A 219 -21.22 2.12 -4.18
C GLU A 219 -20.87 2.20 -2.67
N ASP A 220 -20.03 1.31 -2.17
CA ASP A 220 -19.66 1.25 -0.76
C ASP A 220 -18.79 2.42 -0.32
N VAL A 221 -17.75 2.75 -1.10
CA VAL A 221 -16.95 3.96 -0.86
C VAL A 221 -17.88 5.15 -0.85
N TRP A 222 -18.76 5.26 -1.85
CA TRP A 222 -19.70 6.37 -2.00
C TRP A 222 -20.75 6.50 -0.90
N LYS A 223 -21.17 5.40 -0.27
CA LYS A 223 -22.03 5.39 0.93
C LYS A 223 -21.27 5.87 2.16
N LYS A 224 -19.96 5.59 2.23
CA LYS A 224 -19.08 5.97 3.34
C LYS A 224 -18.55 7.41 3.21
N ILE A 225 -18.49 7.97 1.99
CA ILE A 225 -18.13 9.38 1.77
C ILE A 225 -19.13 10.29 2.51
N GLY A 226 -18.64 10.98 3.54
CA GLY A 226 -19.42 11.81 4.47
C GLY A 226 -19.66 11.20 5.85
N ASN A 227 -19.19 9.97 6.09
CA ASN A 227 -19.18 9.33 7.41
C ASN A 227 -17.73 9.07 7.86
N ASP A 228 -17.17 10.04 8.57
CA ASP A 228 -15.78 10.00 9.05
C ASP A 228 -15.47 8.83 9.99
N LYS A 229 -16.50 8.14 10.50
CA LYS A 229 -16.33 7.01 11.44
C LYS A 229 -15.99 5.70 10.73
N VAL A 230 -16.24 5.59 9.42
CA VAL A 230 -16.08 4.33 8.69
C VAL A 230 -14.84 4.41 7.80
N PRO A 231 -13.87 3.47 7.91
CA PRO A 231 -12.71 3.47 7.04
C PRO A 231 -13.16 3.35 5.58
N LEU A 232 -12.66 4.27 4.75
CA LEU A 232 -12.97 4.32 3.31
C LEU A 232 -12.51 3.04 2.61
N PHE A 233 -11.31 2.58 2.95
CA PHE A 233 -10.66 1.45 2.31
C PHE A 233 -10.20 0.44 3.36
N MET A 234 -10.40 -0.84 3.05
CA MET A 234 -9.93 -1.96 3.83
C MET A 234 -9.28 -2.99 2.91
N GLY A 235 -8.30 -3.70 3.45
CA GLY A 235 -7.60 -4.77 2.77
C GLY A 235 -7.19 -5.84 3.76
N MET A 236 -6.69 -6.94 3.24
CA MET A 236 -6.27 -8.07 4.05
C MET A 236 -5.03 -8.72 3.45
N ILE A 237 -4.11 -9.11 4.31
CA ILE A 237 -2.93 -9.87 3.94
C ILE A 237 -3.00 -11.20 4.66
N ILE A 238 -2.82 -12.28 3.92
CA ILE A 238 -2.72 -13.63 4.47
C ILE A 238 -1.36 -14.19 4.05
N ILE A 239 -0.51 -14.50 5.02
CA ILE A 239 0.80 -15.14 4.79
C ILE A 239 0.69 -16.58 5.28
N THR A 240 0.74 -17.54 4.37
CA THR A 240 0.75 -18.97 4.70
C THR A 240 2.17 -19.50 4.63
N ILE A 241 2.69 -20.01 5.75
CA ILE A 241 4.02 -20.60 5.91
C ILE A 241 3.87 -22.11 6.09
N ASP A 242 4.67 -22.86 5.34
CA ASP A 242 4.69 -24.33 5.36
C ASP A 242 3.32 -24.97 5.10
N ARG A 243 2.48 -24.31 4.27
CA ARG A 243 1.12 -24.72 3.87
C ARG A 243 0.11 -24.92 5.02
N ARG A 244 0.51 -24.72 6.28
CA ARG A 244 -0.33 -25.02 7.46
C ARG A 244 -0.61 -23.80 8.31
N ARG A 245 0.35 -22.89 8.43
CA ARG A 245 0.29 -21.80 9.41
C ARG A 245 0.06 -20.50 8.70
N SER A 246 -0.96 -19.76 9.12
CA SER A 246 -1.33 -18.49 8.49
C SER A 246 -1.18 -17.33 9.46
N LEU A 247 -0.58 -16.24 8.98
CA LEU A 247 -0.67 -14.92 9.60
C LEU A 247 -1.71 -14.11 8.84
N ARG A 248 -2.60 -13.46 9.57
CA ARG A 248 -3.62 -12.61 8.99
C ARG A 248 -3.45 -11.18 9.47
N PHE A 249 -3.56 -10.25 8.53
CA PHE A 249 -3.49 -8.83 8.79
C PHE A 249 -4.66 -8.14 8.12
N THR A 250 -5.27 -7.16 8.79
CA THR A 250 -6.25 -6.25 8.19
C THR A 250 -5.62 -4.88 8.02
N LEU A 251 -5.67 -4.35 6.80
CA LEU A 251 -5.24 -3.01 6.45
C LEU A 251 -6.44 -2.07 6.46
N GLU A 252 -6.30 -0.90 7.06
CA GLU A 252 -7.34 0.13 7.10
C GLU A 252 -6.77 1.49 6.70
N SER A 253 -7.50 2.21 5.86
CA SER A 253 -7.16 3.58 5.46
C SER A 253 -7.21 4.57 6.63
N PRO A 254 -6.29 5.55 6.72
CA PRO A 254 -5.25 5.85 5.72
C PRO A 254 -3.96 5.03 5.88
N ALA A 255 -3.62 4.58 7.09
CA ALA A 255 -2.35 3.88 7.36
C ALA A 255 -2.38 3.13 8.71
N SER A 256 -3.34 2.23 8.90
CA SER A 256 -3.33 1.33 10.06
C SER A 256 -3.36 -0.12 9.64
N VAL A 257 -2.67 -0.95 10.41
CA VAL A 257 -2.69 -2.41 10.28
C VAL A 257 -3.11 -3.03 11.60
N THR A 258 -3.99 -4.02 11.52
CA THR A 258 -4.39 -4.88 12.62
C THR A 258 -3.78 -6.24 12.38
N VAL A 259 -2.88 -6.65 13.28
CA VAL A 259 -2.26 -7.98 13.29
C VAL A 259 -3.17 -8.91 14.08
N HIS A 260 -3.68 -9.96 13.44
CA HIS A 260 -4.53 -10.95 14.08
C HIS A 260 -3.68 -12.11 14.62
N LEU A 261 -3.44 -12.12 15.93
CA LEU A 261 -2.73 -13.20 16.62
C LEU A 261 -3.74 -14.17 17.22
N THR A 262 -3.29 -15.36 17.60
CA THR A 262 -4.16 -16.42 18.15
C THR A 262 -4.97 -15.98 19.37
N HIS A 263 -4.46 -15.04 20.16
CA HIS A 263 -5.09 -14.61 21.42
C HIS A 263 -5.44 -13.12 21.46
N THR A 264 -4.91 -12.30 20.55
CA THR A 264 -5.07 -10.85 20.59
C THR A 264 -5.00 -10.23 19.20
N ASP A 265 -5.76 -9.17 19.00
CA ASP A 265 -5.64 -8.30 17.84
C ASP A 265 -4.85 -7.05 18.21
N ILE A 266 -3.73 -6.82 17.53
CA ILE A 266 -2.87 -5.67 17.79
C ILE A 266 -3.01 -4.68 16.64
N LYS A 267 -3.62 -3.53 16.91
CA LYS A 267 -3.71 -2.42 15.96
C LYS A 267 -2.51 -1.49 16.11
N THR A 268 -1.82 -1.21 15.01
CA THR A 268 -0.71 -0.25 14.95
C THR A 268 -0.80 0.65 13.72
N ARG A 269 -0.32 1.88 13.86
CA ARG A 269 -0.08 2.83 12.75
C ARG A 269 1.41 2.96 12.42
N ASP A 270 2.26 2.40 13.28
CA ASP A 270 3.70 2.43 13.13
C ASP A 270 4.17 1.19 12.36
N LEU A 271 4.86 1.43 11.26
CA LEU A 271 5.40 0.41 10.37
C LEU A 271 6.57 -0.34 10.99
N THR A 272 7.36 0.31 11.84
CA THR A 272 8.47 -0.34 12.55
C THR A 272 7.92 -1.38 13.51
N LYS A 273 6.93 -0.98 14.32
CA LYS A 273 6.19 -1.91 15.18
C LYS A 273 5.52 -3.04 14.40
N PHE A 274 4.98 -2.78 13.21
CA PHE A 274 4.44 -3.84 12.36
C PHE A 274 5.53 -4.83 11.90
N GLN A 275 6.68 -4.32 11.45
CA GLN A 275 7.82 -5.13 11.04
C GLN A 275 8.36 -5.99 12.19
N ASP A 276 8.43 -5.44 13.40
CA ASP A 276 8.86 -6.17 14.60
C ASP A 276 7.87 -7.29 14.95
N LEU A 277 6.57 -7.00 14.92
CA LEU A 277 5.52 -8.00 15.14
C LEU A 277 5.59 -9.10 14.08
N LEU A 278 5.71 -8.73 12.80
CA LEU A 278 5.82 -9.70 11.71
C LEU A 278 7.05 -10.61 11.89
N SER A 279 8.21 -10.02 12.21
CA SER A 279 9.45 -10.77 12.41
C SER A 279 9.35 -11.70 13.61
N ARG A 280 8.77 -11.24 14.72
CA ARG A 280 8.52 -12.05 15.92
C ARG A 280 7.65 -13.26 15.60
N GLU A 281 6.51 -13.06 14.92
CA GLU A 281 5.59 -14.15 14.60
C GLU A 281 6.19 -15.15 13.60
N ILE A 282 6.96 -14.67 12.60
CA ILE A 282 7.71 -15.55 11.69
C ILE A 282 8.71 -16.40 12.47
N ASN A 283 9.46 -15.81 13.40
CA ASN A 283 10.43 -16.53 14.23
C ASN A 283 9.75 -17.57 15.13
N LEU A 284 8.62 -17.22 15.76
CA LEU A 284 7.83 -18.17 16.55
C LEU A 284 7.31 -19.32 15.70
N PHE A 285 6.93 -19.08 14.45
CA PHE A 285 6.58 -20.16 13.55
C PHE A 285 7.76 -21.02 13.15
N LEU A 286 8.91 -20.44 12.79
CA LEU A 286 10.10 -21.23 12.50
C LEU A 286 10.48 -22.14 13.66
N LEU A 287 10.49 -21.58 14.87
CA LEU A 287 10.74 -22.33 16.10
C LEU A 287 9.78 -23.51 16.27
N LYS A 288 8.48 -23.27 16.09
CA LYS A 288 7.47 -24.35 16.12
C LYS A 288 7.65 -25.37 14.98
N ILE A 289 8.16 -24.99 13.80
CA ILE A 289 8.44 -25.96 12.72
C ILE A 289 9.61 -26.84 13.15
N VAL A 290 10.68 -26.23 13.64
CA VAL A 290 11.87 -26.95 14.12
C VAL A 290 11.48 -27.91 15.25
N HIS A 291 10.64 -27.48 16.19
CA HIS A 291 10.12 -28.33 17.26
C HIS A 291 9.36 -29.55 16.74
N GLU A 292 8.39 -29.34 15.84
CA GLU A 292 7.62 -30.44 15.24
C GLU A 292 8.51 -31.42 14.48
N GLN A 293 9.50 -30.92 13.73
CA GLN A 293 10.45 -31.76 13.00
C GLN A 293 11.38 -32.53 13.95
N LEU A 294 11.86 -31.91 15.03
CA LEU A 294 12.68 -32.58 16.05
C LEU A 294 11.88 -33.68 16.74
N ASN A 295 10.64 -33.41 17.15
CA ASN A 295 9.78 -34.42 17.77
C ASN A 295 9.51 -35.57 16.80
N TYR A 296 9.24 -35.27 15.53
CA TYR A 296 9.03 -36.29 14.50
C TYR A 296 10.27 -37.17 14.29
N LEU A 297 11.46 -36.58 14.20
CA LEU A 297 12.70 -37.31 13.94
C LEU A 297 13.19 -38.10 15.14
N THR A 298 13.02 -37.56 16.35
CA THR A 298 13.51 -38.19 17.58
C THR A 298 12.49 -39.16 18.17
N GLY A 299 11.20 -39.02 17.85
CA GLY A 299 10.12 -39.75 18.53
C GLY A 299 9.93 -39.30 19.98
N LEU A 300 10.51 -38.16 20.37
CA LEU A 300 10.37 -37.60 21.70
C LEU A 300 9.13 -36.71 21.74
N ASP A 301 8.01 -37.27 22.21
CA ASP A 301 6.78 -36.50 22.47
C ASP A 301 6.95 -35.41 23.55
N ASN A 302 8.12 -35.35 24.21
CA ASN A 302 8.37 -34.59 25.43
C ASN A 302 9.43 -33.48 25.30
N VAL A 303 9.69 -32.92 24.12
CA VAL A 303 10.44 -31.64 24.08
C VAL A 303 9.52 -30.55 24.65
N LEU A 304 9.61 -30.33 25.96
CA LEU A 304 8.77 -29.39 26.69
C LEU A 304 9.13 -27.95 26.32
N TYR A 305 8.14 -27.19 25.85
CA TYR A 305 8.26 -25.76 25.61
C TYR A 305 7.93 -25.01 26.92
N GLY A 306 8.96 -24.53 27.62
CA GLY A 306 8.81 -23.74 28.85
C GLY A 306 9.56 -22.41 28.76
N ASN A 307 8.85 -21.29 28.98
CA ASN A 307 9.40 -19.96 29.22
C ASN A 307 10.66 -19.59 28.41
N SER A 308 10.56 -19.56 27.07
CA SER A 308 11.60 -19.03 26.17
C SER A 308 12.93 -19.81 26.16
N THR A 309 13.03 -20.97 26.84
CA THR A 309 14.25 -21.78 26.87
C THR A 309 13.97 -23.17 26.31
N TRP A 310 14.82 -23.60 25.37
CA TRP A 310 14.80 -24.96 24.81
C TRP A 310 15.61 -25.85 25.72
N LEU A 311 14.94 -26.61 26.57
CA LEU A 311 15.59 -27.67 27.34
C LEU A 311 15.50 -28.96 26.52
N LEU A 312 16.50 -29.22 25.68
CA LEU A 312 16.79 -30.60 25.30
C LEU A 312 17.50 -31.24 26.48
N ASP A 313 16.90 -32.28 27.06
CA ASP A 313 17.54 -33.05 28.12
C ASP A 313 18.93 -33.54 27.64
N PRO A 314 20.03 -33.16 28.31
CA PRO A 314 21.38 -33.63 27.95
C PRO A 314 21.50 -35.16 27.93
N ALA A 315 20.69 -35.86 28.75
CA ALA A 315 20.64 -37.32 28.75
C ALA A 315 20.05 -37.88 27.45
N MET A 316 19.11 -37.18 26.80
CA MET A 316 18.54 -37.58 25.51
C MET A 316 19.55 -37.41 24.38
N MET A 317 20.32 -36.32 24.34
CA MET A 317 21.38 -36.14 23.32
C MET A 317 22.48 -37.20 23.41
N ALA A 318 22.74 -37.74 24.60
CA ALA A 318 23.69 -38.84 24.80
C ALA A 318 23.14 -40.18 24.28
N ILE A 319 21.83 -40.41 24.37
CA ILE A 319 21.18 -41.64 23.88
C ILE A 319 21.16 -41.69 22.33
N TYR A 320 20.95 -40.56 21.65
CA TYR A 320 20.82 -40.54 20.18
C TYR A 320 22.14 -40.38 19.41
N LYS A 321 23.28 -40.20 20.08
CA LYS A 321 24.60 -40.19 19.41
C LYS A 321 24.88 -41.51 18.68
N ASP A 322 24.31 -42.61 19.17
CA ASP A 322 24.61 -43.97 18.71
C ASP A 322 23.39 -44.72 18.13
N VAL A 323 22.25 -44.04 17.91
CA VAL A 323 21.04 -44.66 17.35
C VAL A 323 20.99 -44.46 15.82
N PRO A 324 21.09 -45.53 15.00
CA PRO A 324 20.91 -45.42 13.55
C PRO A 324 19.45 -45.09 13.21
N PRO A 325 19.18 -44.38 12.10
CA PRO A 325 17.84 -43.94 11.75
C PRO A 325 16.89 -45.11 11.55
N VAL A 326 15.75 -45.07 12.23
CA VAL A 326 14.65 -46.03 12.05
C VAL A 326 13.97 -45.73 10.71
N LEU A 327 14.23 -46.58 9.72
CA LEU A 327 13.49 -46.59 8.46
C LEU A 327 12.08 -47.11 8.72
N THR A 328 11.09 -46.22 8.80
CA THR A 328 9.69 -46.62 8.71
C THR A 328 9.36 -46.93 7.25
N ASN A 329 8.79 -48.11 7.02
CA ASN A 329 8.47 -48.68 5.70
C ASN A 329 7.29 -47.97 5.02
N SER A 330 7.47 -46.71 4.61
CA SER A 330 6.67 -46.12 3.54
C SER A 330 7.60 -45.43 2.53
N GLU A 331 7.66 -46.01 1.34
CA GLU A 331 8.54 -45.54 0.26
C GLU A 331 8.09 -44.18 -0.27
N VAL A 332 8.67 -43.11 0.27
CA VAL A 332 8.96 -41.90 -0.50
C VAL A 332 10.49 -41.78 -0.56
N LYS A 333 11.07 -42.38 -1.60
CA LYS A 333 12.51 -42.31 -1.88
C LYS A 333 12.86 -40.90 -2.32
N TRP A 334 13.23 -40.05 -1.37
CA TRP A 334 13.96 -38.82 -1.66
C TRP A 334 15.30 -39.18 -2.32
N PRO A 335 15.71 -38.47 -3.40
CA PRO A 335 16.99 -38.73 -4.04
C PRO A 335 18.14 -38.67 -3.03
N LYS A 336 18.99 -39.71 -2.99
CA LYS A 336 20.17 -39.81 -2.11
C LYS A 336 21.17 -38.64 -2.24
N ALA A 337 21.05 -37.83 -3.30
CA ALA A 337 21.84 -36.63 -3.49
C ALA A 337 21.45 -35.45 -2.56
N LEU A 338 20.24 -35.46 -1.98
CA LEU A 338 19.80 -34.46 -1.00
C LEU A 338 20.29 -34.76 0.43
N TRP A 339 20.82 -35.97 0.67
CA TRP A 339 21.35 -36.42 1.95
C TRP A 339 22.87 -36.32 1.98
N ARG A 340 23.40 -35.10 1.85
CA ARG A 340 24.79 -34.81 2.17
C ARG A 340 24.88 -33.45 2.83
N ARG A 341 24.46 -33.38 4.09
CA ARG A 341 25.36 -33.41 5.26
C ARG A 341 24.51 -33.34 6.54
N PRO A 342 24.89 -34.02 7.63
CA PRO A 342 24.23 -33.83 8.92
C PRO A 342 24.49 -32.40 9.39
N VAL A 343 23.43 -31.59 9.39
CA VAL A 343 23.52 -30.22 9.90
C VAL A 343 23.65 -30.28 11.41
N LYS A 344 24.86 -30.02 11.92
CA LYS A 344 25.12 -30.00 13.36
C LYS A 344 24.80 -28.60 13.88
N ILE A 345 23.69 -28.48 14.60
CA ILE A 345 23.29 -27.23 15.24
C ILE A 345 23.89 -27.19 16.64
N LEU A 346 24.90 -26.35 16.83
CA LEU A 346 25.55 -26.10 18.11
C LEU A 346 25.07 -24.76 18.66
N ILE A 347 24.57 -24.76 19.89
CA ILE A 347 24.33 -23.53 20.65
C ILE A 347 25.71 -23.08 21.15
N VAL A 348 26.24 -21.99 20.58
CA VAL A 348 27.58 -21.51 20.95
C VAL A 348 27.42 -20.58 22.16
N ASN A 349 27.64 -21.14 23.34
CA ASN A 349 27.58 -20.41 24.61
C ASN A 349 28.85 -19.59 24.86
N GLU A 350 29.24 -18.74 23.92
CA GLU A 350 30.42 -17.90 24.08
C GLU A 350 30.12 -16.49 24.58
N HIS A 351 28.88 -16.17 24.97
CA HIS A 351 28.50 -15.20 26.05
C HIS A 351 26.97 -14.98 26.01
N PRO A 352 26.19 -15.47 26.99
CA PRO A 352 24.75 -15.28 27.00
C PRO A 352 24.41 -13.82 27.36
N SER A 353 24.08 -13.02 26.34
CA SER A 353 23.23 -11.85 26.51
C SER A 353 21.77 -12.30 26.35
N PRO A 354 20.81 -11.81 27.16
CA PRO A 354 19.40 -12.22 27.08
C PRO A 354 18.75 -11.97 25.71
N ASP A 355 19.37 -11.15 24.86
CA ASP A 355 18.80 -10.74 23.58
C ASP A 355 19.41 -11.43 22.34
N ASN A 356 20.44 -12.29 22.48
CA ASN A 356 21.12 -12.90 21.34
C ASN A 356 21.47 -14.38 21.57
N LEU A 357 20.70 -15.27 20.94
CA LEU A 357 20.99 -16.70 20.90
C LEU A 357 21.73 -17.01 19.59
N THR A 358 23.03 -17.31 19.69
CA THR A 358 23.86 -17.63 18.52
C THR A 358 23.82 -19.13 18.25
N LEU A 359 23.14 -19.50 17.16
CA LEU A 359 23.11 -20.88 16.66
C LEU A 359 24.18 -21.02 15.58
N LYS A 360 25.20 -21.85 15.84
CA LYS A 360 26.17 -22.24 14.83
C LYS A 360 25.66 -23.48 14.13
N VAL A 361 25.38 -23.32 12.84
CA VAL A 361 24.87 -24.37 11.98
C VAL A 361 26.04 -24.83 11.11
N GLU A 362 26.66 -25.95 11.47
CA GLU A 362 27.72 -26.56 10.65
C GLU A 362 27.08 -27.53 9.66
N ALA A 363 27.15 -27.16 8.38
CA ALA A 363 26.65 -27.95 7.25
C ALA A 363 27.71 -28.89 6.72
#